data_AF-A0A1G4RHP2-F1
#
_entry.id   AF-A0A1G4RHP2-F1
#
_cell.length_a   1.000
_cell.length_b   1.000
_cell.length_c   1.000
_cell.angle_alpha   90.00
_cell.angle_beta   90.00
_cell.angle_gamma   90.00
#
_symmetry.space_group_name_H-M   'P 1'
#
loop_
_entity.id
_entity.type
_entity.pdbx_description
1 polymer ?
#
loop_
_entity_poly.entity_id
_entity_poly.type
_entity_poly.pdbx_seq_one_letter_code
_entity_poly.pdbx_strand_id
1 'polypeptide(L)'
;MNPPEQPLTLTREQAATRQIEAAIAALEYGGFDVAITLAGAAEGMFDFRKEDTIFDGLVASERALARFSRKEWIALLNWELTWLKHSSDRTEPVTIELDAAAFMIARAASKLTKWTPPIEEFRVWFVKRVNGT
;
A
#
# COMPACT_ATOMS: atom_id res chain seq x y z
N MET A 1 -4.21 -23.44 17.46
CA MET A 1 -4.95 -22.22 17.03
C MET A 1 -6.37 -22.66 16.73
N ASN A 2 -7.38 -22.03 17.34
CA ASN A 2 -8.80 -22.34 17.11
C ASN A 2 -9.46 -21.11 16.47
N PRO A 3 -9.53 -21.02 15.12
CA PRO A 3 -10.16 -19.87 14.47
C PRO A 3 -11.67 -19.84 14.74
N PRO A 4 -12.30 -18.66 14.77
CA PRO A 4 -13.75 -18.56 14.90
C PRO A 4 -14.45 -19.14 13.67
N GLU A 5 -15.48 -19.96 13.89
CA GLU A 5 -16.29 -20.58 12.82
C GLU A 5 -17.43 -19.68 12.32
N GLN A 6 -17.68 -18.57 13.02
CA GLN A 6 -18.77 -17.65 12.68
C GLN A 6 -18.42 -16.86 11.41
N PRO A 7 -19.34 -16.80 10.42
CA PRO A 7 -19.11 -16.03 9.21
C PRO A 7 -19.01 -14.54 9.52
N LEU A 8 -18.16 -13.85 8.76
CA LEU A 8 -17.92 -12.43 8.92
C LEU A 8 -18.56 -11.65 7.77
N THR A 9 -19.51 -10.78 8.09
CA THR A 9 -20.15 -9.87 7.11
C THR A 9 -19.47 -8.51 7.17
N LEU A 10 -18.93 -8.04 6.03
CA LEU A 10 -18.28 -6.74 5.92
C LEU A 10 -18.70 -6.03 4.63
N THR A 11 -18.69 -4.70 4.67
CA THR A 11 -18.63 -3.89 3.45
C THR A 11 -17.22 -3.94 2.84
N ARG A 12 -17.11 -3.55 1.57
CA ARG A 12 -15.83 -3.47 0.87
C ARG A 12 -14.85 -2.50 1.54
N GLU A 13 -15.35 -1.36 2.03
CA GLU A 13 -14.56 -0.39 2.78
C GLU A 13 -14.07 -0.97 4.12
N GLN A 14 -14.94 -1.64 4.88
CA GLN A 14 -14.54 -2.29 6.14
C GLN A 14 -13.45 -3.36 5.91
N ALA A 15 -13.58 -4.15 4.84
CA ALA A 15 -12.57 -5.13 4.49
C ALA A 15 -11.24 -4.49 4.09
N ALA A 16 -11.26 -3.39 3.32
CA ALA A 16 -10.07 -2.63 2.97
C ALA A 16 -9.38 -2.00 4.20
N THR A 17 -10.16 -1.39 5.11
CA THR A 17 -9.64 -0.86 6.38
C THR A 17 -8.92 -1.93 7.19
N ARG A 18 -9.53 -3.13 7.34
CA ARG A 18 -8.92 -4.25 8.08
C ARG A 18 -7.63 -4.75 7.42
N GLN A 19 -7.56 -4.77 6.09
CA GLN A 19 -6.34 -5.12 5.38
C GLN A 19 -5.23 -4.08 5.58
N ILE A 20 -5.57 -2.79 5.63
CA ILE A 20 -4.61 -1.71 5.91
C ILE A 20 -4.10 -1.82 7.35
N GLU A 21 -4.96 -2.05 8.34
CA GLU A 21 -4.54 -2.27 9.74
C GLU A 21 -3.64 -3.50 9.87
N ALA A 22 -3.98 -4.60 9.18
CA ALA A 22 -3.13 -5.79 9.15
C ALA A 22 -1.78 -5.54 8.44
N ALA A 23 -1.76 -4.69 7.40
CA ALA A 23 -0.52 -4.27 6.74
C ALA A 23 0.36 -3.42 7.68
N ILE A 24 -0.24 -2.53 8.48
CA ILE A 24 0.47 -1.76 9.51
C ILE A 24 1.08 -2.69 10.55
N ALA A 25 0.31 -3.65 11.07
CA ALA A 25 0.84 -4.65 12.00
C ALA A 25 1.98 -5.46 11.37
N ALA A 26 1.88 -5.79 10.07
CA ALA A 26 2.96 -6.44 9.33
C ALA A 26 4.23 -5.60 9.22
N LEU A 27 4.08 -4.31 8.96
CA LEU A 27 5.19 -3.35 8.95
C LEU A 27 5.92 -3.34 10.31
N GLU A 28 5.19 -3.34 11.42
CA GLU A 28 5.74 -3.24 12.79
C GLU A 28 6.64 -4.42 13.16
N TYR A 29 6.34 -5.64 12.70
CA TYR A 29 7.20 -6.81 12.93
C TYR A 29 8.21 -7.08 11.80
N GLY A 30 8.29 -6.22 10.78
CA GLY A 30 9.24 -6.34 9.67
C GLY A 30 8.78 -7.22 8.50
N GLY A 31 7.50 -7.63 8.46
CA GLY A 31 6.90 -8.38 7.36
C GLY A 31 6.54 -7.50 6.16
N PHE A 32 7.54 -6.93 5.50
CA PHE A 32 7.34 -5.91 4.45
C PHE A 32 6.65 -6.46 3.19
N ASP A 33 6.94 -7.70 2.81
CA ASP A 33 6.25 -8.43 1.74
C ASP A 33 4.75 -8.61 2.02
N VAL A 34 4.42 -8.97 3.27
CA VAL A 34 3.02 -9.11 3.74
C VAL A 34 2.34 -7.75 3.75
N ALA A 35 3.02 -6.71 4.25
CA ALA A 35 2.51 -5.35 4.28
C ALA A 35 2.16 -4.83 2.88
N ILE A 36 3.07 -4.96 1.91
CA ILE A 36 2.83 -4.55 0.51
C ILE A 36 1.65 -5.32 -0.08
N THR A 37 1.59 -6.64 0.14
CA THR A 37 0.53 -7.49 -0.41
C THR A 37 -0.85 -7.06 0.10
N LEU A 38 -0.99 -6.88 1.41
CA LEU A 38 -2.26 -6.49 2.05
C LEU A 38 -2.65 -5.06 1.69
N ALA A 39 -1.72 -4.11 1.75
CA ALA A 39 -1.98 -2.73 1.36
C ALA A 39 -2.38 -2.63 -0.12
N GLY A 40 -1.71 -3.37 -1.01
CA GLY A 40 -2.06 -3.39 -2.43
C GLY A 40 -3.33 -4.16 -2.77
N ALA A 41 -3.75 -5.12 -1.94
CA ALA A 41 -5.08 -5.68 -2.05
C ALA A 41 -6.12 -4.62 -1.66
N ALA A 42 -5.94 -3.94 -0.53
CA ALA A 42 -6.82 -2.87 -0.07
C ALA A 42 -6.93 -1.70 -1.06
N GLU A 43 -5.81 -1.27 -1.66
CA GLU A 43 -5.80 -0.17 -2.66
C GLU A 43 -6.69 -0.47 -3.87
N GLY A 44 -6.76 -1.74 -4.29
CA GLY A 44 -7.61 -2.22 -5.39
C GLY A 44 -9.07 -2.46 -5.01
N MET A 45 -9.43 -2.33 -3.73
CA MET A 45 -10.81 -2.47 -3.26
C MET A 45 -11.64 -1.20 -3.43
N PHE A 46 -11.04 -0.06 -3.74
CA PHE A 46 -11.78 1.18 -3.98
C PHE A 46 -12.07 1.34 -5.47
N ASP A 47 -13.36 1.28 -5.83
CA ASP A 47 -13.83 1.42 -7.22
C ASP A 47 -13.96 2.88 -7.67
N PHE A 48 -13.74 3.82 -6.74
CA PHE A 48 -13.88 5.24 -7.00
C PHE A 48 -12.50 5.85 -7.22
N ARG A 49 -12.34 6.48 -8.39
CA ARG A 49 -11.33 7.53 -8.59
C ARG A 49 -11.71 8.67 -7.64
N LYS A 50 -11.28 8.62 -6.38
CA LYS A 50 -11.00 9.87 -5.69
C LYS A 50 -9.93 10.53 -6.54
N GLU A 51 -10.29 11.61 -7.22
CA GLU A 51 -9.27 12.52 -7.73
C GLU A 51 -8.40 12.96 -6.53
N ASP A 52 -7.11 13.18 -6.76
CA ASP A 52 -6.12 13.59 -5.75
C ASP A 52 -5.65 12.52 -4.74
N THR A 53 -5.51 11.25 -5.13
CA THR A 53 -4.77 10.28 -4.29
C THR A 53 -3.25 10.51 -4.38
N ILE A 54 -2.50 10.00 -3.38
CA ILE A 54 -1.03 10.03 -3.39
C ILE A 54 -0.47 9.43 -4.69
N PHE A 55 -1.09 8.35 -5.18
CA PHE A 55 -0.66 7.69 -6.41
C PHE A 55 -0.87 8.57 -7.64
N ASP A 56 -2.00 9.26 -7.75
CA ASP A 56 -2.29 10.16 -8.88
C ASP A 56 -1.27 11.31 -8.95
N GLY A 57 -0.95 11.90 -7.79
CA GLY A 57 0.07 12.95 -7.70
C GLY A 57 1.45 12.48 -8.14
N LEU A 58 1.85 11.25 -7.79
CA LEU A 58 3.12 10.68 -8.24
C LEU A 58 3.13 10.37 -9.72
N VAL A 59 2.06 9.78 -10.24
CA VAL A 59 1.93 9.49 -11.68
C VAL A 59 2.01 10.76 -12.51
N ALA A 60 1.56 11.90 -11.97
CA ALA A 60 1.63 13.21 -12.61
C ALA A 60 2.96 13.97 -12.38
N SER A 61 3.96 13.38 -11.70
CA SER A 61 5.23 14.07 -11.40
C SER A 61 6.00 14.46 -12.66
N GLU A 62 6.09 15.77 -12.96
CA GLU A 62 6.83 16.29 -14.11
C GLU A 62 8.30 15.84 -14.12
N ARG A 63 8.93 15.79 -12.93
CA ARG A 63 10.33 15.33 -12.79
C ARG A 63 10.51 13.87 -13.18
N ALA A 64 9.53 13.02 -12.86
CA ALA A 64 9.56 11.62 -13.26
C ALA A 64 9.26 11.47 -14.76
N LEU A 65 8.27 12.21 -15.26
CA LEU A 65 7.87 12.20 -16.67
C LEU A 65 8.92 12.80 -17.62
N ALA A 66 9.85 13.61 -17.11
CA ALA A 66 11.03 14.05 -17.84
C ALA A 66 12.06 12.92 -18.09
N ARG A 67 11.93 11.78 -17.39
CA ARG A 67 12.91 10.68 -17.38
C ARG A 67 12.32 9.36 -17.86
N PHE A 68 11.04 9.13 -17.62
CA PHE A 68 10.33 7.90 -17.93
C PHE A 68 9.06 8.22 -18.69
N SER A 69 8.63 7.33 -19.59
CA SER A 69 7.24 7.38 -20.05
C SER A 69 6.31 7.13 -18.87
N ARG A 70 5.07 7.63 -18.96
CA ARG A 70 4.05 7.38 -17.93
C ARG A 70 3.87 5.89 -17.63
N LYS A 71 3.96 5.03 -18.64
CA LYS A 71 3.82 3.58 -18.50
C LYS A 71 4.99 2.97 -17.70
N GLU A 72 6.22 3.37 -18.01
CA GLU A 72 7.41 2.90 -17.28
C GLU A 72 7.41 3.38 -15.83
N TRP A 73 6.97 4.62 -15.60
CA TRP A 73 6.86 5.17 -14.26
C TRP A 73 5.82 4.44 -13.41
N ILE A 74 4.64 4.16 -13.98
CA ILE A 74 3.61 3.35 -13.31
C ILE A 74 4.11 1.93 -13.01
N ALA A 75 4.87 1.33 -13.94
CA ALA A 75 5.45 0.01 -13.74
C ALA A 75 6.47 0.02 -12.59
N LEU A 76 7.28 1.07 -12.48
CA LEU A 76 8.24 1.24 -11.39
C LEU A 76 7.54 1.45 -10.04
N LEU A 77 6.53 2.32 -9.99
CA LEU A 77 5.75 2.59 -8.77
C LEU A 77 5.00 1.36 -8.23
N ASN A 78 4.69 0.39 -9.09
CA ASN A 78 4.00 -0.84 -8.73
C ASN A 78 4.91 -2.06 -8.72
N TRP A 79 6.23 -1.90 -8.88
CA TRP A 79 7.13 -2.99 -9.20
C TRP A 79 7.10 -4.12 -8.15
N GLU A 80 7.29 -3.79 -6.86
CA GLU A 80 7.28 -4.79 -5.78
C GLU A 80 5.93 -5.49 -5.65
N LEU A 81 4.84 -4.72 -5.75
CA LEU A 81 3.48 -5.26 -5.71
C LEU A 81 3.23 -6.23 -6.87
N THR A 82 3.68 -5.87 -8.08
CA THR A 82 3.55 -6.73 -9.27
C THR A 82 4.37 -8.00 -9.12
N TRP A 83 5.59 -7.91 -8.58
CA TRP A 83 6.42 -9.08 -8.31
C TRP A 83 5.77 -10.04 -7.30
N LEU A 84 5.13 -9.53 -6.26
CA LEU A 84 4.43 -10.34 -5.25
C LEU A 84 3.13 -10.99 -5.78
N LYS A 85 2.43 -10.33 -6.71
CA LYS A 85 1.09 -10.75 -7.17
C LYS A 85 1.06 -11.59 -8.44
N HIS A 86 2.06 -11.46 -9.29
CA HIS A 86 2.07 -12.10 -10.60
C HIS A 86 3.23 -13.07 -10.71
N SER A 87 3.02 -14.17 -11.45
CA SER A 87 4.12 -15.01 -11.89
C SER A 87 5.10 -14.15 -12.68
N SER A 88 6.28 -13.93 -12.13
CA SER A 88 7.36 -13.22 -12.80
C SER A 88 8.34 -14.25 -13.35
N ASP A 89 8.87 -14.02 -14.55
CA ASP A 89 9.98 -14.81 -15.10
C ASP A 89 11.31 -14.55 -14.34
N ARG A 90 11.29 -13.66 -13.34
CA ARG A 90 12.46 -13.36 -12.52
C ARG A 90 12.63 -14.42 -11.43
N THR A 91 13.81 -15.03 -11.43
CA THR A 91 14.25 -16.01 -10.44
C THR A 91 15.18 -15.42 -9.39
N GLU A 92 15.52 -14.15 -9.52
CA GLU A 92 16.47 -13.45 -8.64
C GLU A 92 15.81 -13.04 -7.31
N PRO A 93 16.53 -13.10 -6.17
CA PRO A 93 16.04 -12.56 -4.91
C PRO A 93 15.74 -11.06 -5.01
N VAL A 94 14.65 -10.64 -4.35
CA VAL A 94 14.27 -9.23 -4.24
C VAL A 94 14.42 -8.77 -2.79
N THR A 95 15.05 -7.61 -2.60
CA THR A 95 15.04 -6.90 -1.32
C THR A 95 13.84 -5.97 -1.29
N ILE A 96 13.05 -6.04 -0.23
CA ILE A 96 11.92 -5.14 0.01
C ILE A 96 12.29 -4.22 1.17
N GLU A 97 12.25 -2.93 0.91
CA GLU A 97 12.64 -1.91 1.88
C GLU A 97 11.46 -1.44 2.73
N LEU A 98 11.74 -1.02 3.97
CA LEU A 98 10.74 -0.47 4.89
C LEU A 98 9.96 0.69 4.25
N ASP A 99 10.66 1.57 3.53
CA ASP A 99 10.06 2.75 2.90
C ASP A 99 9.05 2.38 1.82
N ALA A 100 9.32 1.31 1.09
CA ALA A 100 8.46 0.87 0.01
C ALA A 100 7.17 0.23 0.55
N ALA A 101 7.28 -0.57 1.61
CA ALA A 101 6.13 -1.10 2.34
C ALA A 101 5.29 0.01 3.02
N ALA A 102 5.94 0.95 3.72
CA ALA A 102 5.27 2.09 4.33
C ALA A 102 4.56 2.95 3.28
N PHE A 103 5.22 3.21 2.16
CA PHE A 103 4.65 3.98 1.07
C PHE A 103 3.41 3.29 0.47
N MET A 104 3.42 1.96 0.33
CA MET A 104 2.26 1.21 -0.15
C MET A 104 1.06 1.31 0.79
N ILE A 105 1.29 1.25 2.11
CA ILE A 105 0.25 1.46 3.12
C ILE A 105 -0.31 2.88 3.01
N ALA A 106 0.54 3.90 2.90
CA ALA A 106 0.11 5.29 2.78
C ALA A 106 -0.77 5.51 1.53
N ARG A 107 -0.40 4.92 0.39
CA ARG A 107 -1.21 4.93 -0.83
C ARG A 107 -2.60 4.33 -0.59
N ALA A 108 -2.67 3.13 -0.03
CA ALA A 108 -3.93 2.46 0.25
C ALA A 108 -4.81 3.25 1.23
N ALA A 109 -4.22 3.73 2.33
CA ALA A 109 -4.90 4.53 3.35
C ALA A 109 -5.46 5.85 2.81
N SER A 110 -4.77 6.49 1.85
CA SER A 110 -5.24 7.75 1.24
C SER A 110 -6.60 7.62 0.53
N LYS A 111 -7.02 6.40 0.18
CA LYS A 111 -8.30 6.14 -0.48
C LYS A 111 -9.47 5.99 0.49
N LEU A 112 -9.22 5.77 1.78
CA LEU A 112 -10.28 5.64 2.78
C LEU A 112 -11.07 6.95 2.95
N THR A 113 -12.34 6.83 3.36
CA THR A 113 -13.14 8.00 3.75
C THR A 113 -12.96 8.37 5.20
N LYS A 114 -12.70 7.37 6.05
CA LYS A 114 -12.47 7.52 7.49
C LYS A 114 -11.27 6.70 7.91
N TRP A 115 -10.43 7.29 8.73
CA TRP A 115 -9.27 6.61 9.29
C TRP A 115 -9.56 6.14 10.72
N THR A 116 -9.02 4.97 11.04
CA THR A 116 -9.04 4.40 12.38
C THR A 116 -7.83 4.90 13.17
N PRO A 117 -7.83 4.77 14.51
CA PRO A 117 -6.69 5.19 15.32
C PRO A 117 -5.33 4.59 14.87
N PRO A 118 -5.23 3.28 14.54
CA PRO A 118 -3.96 2.72 14.04
C PRO A 118 -3.48 3.37 12.73
N ILE A 119 -4.40 3.72 11.83
CA ILE A 119 -4.08 4.37 10.55
C ILE A 119 -3.61 5.81 10.79
N GLU A 120 -4.21 6.52 11.75
CA GLU A 120 -3.78 7.86 12.11
C GLU A 120 -2.40 7.87 12.77
N GLU A 121 -2.13 6.92 13.68
CA GLU A 121 -0.82 6.74 14.29
C GLU A 121 0.25 6.43 13.24
N PHE A 122 -0.07 5.52 12.30
CA PHE A 122 0.76 5.25 11.14
C PHE A 122 1.02 6.51 10.32
N ARG A 123 0.00 7.36 10.04
CA ARG A 123 0.20 8.62 9.30
C ARG A 123 1.21 9.51 10.03
N VAL A 124 1.03 9.72 11.33
CA VAL A 124 1.93 10.58 12.12
C VAL A 124 3.37 10.09 12.04
N TRP A 125 3.58 8.78 12.19
CA TRP A 125 4.90 8.16 12.02
C TRP A 125 5.45 8.34 10.61
N PHE A 126 4.64 8.06 9.58
CA PHE A 126 5.05 8.11 8.18
C PHE A 126 5.49 9.52 7.77
N VAL A 127 4.72 10.55 8.17
CA VAL A 127 5.06 11.95 7.89
C VAL A 127 6.37 12.36 8.56
N LYS A 128 6.58 11.98 9.82
CA LYS A 128 7.85 12.23 10.54
C LYS A 128 9.03 11.60 9.81
N ARG A 129 8.87 10.33 9.40
CA ARG A 129 9.88 9.58 8.65
C ARG A 129 10.24 10.23 7.33
N VAL A 130 9.24 10.64 6.53
CA VAL A 130 9.45 11.31 5.24
C VAL A 130 10.12 12.68 5.41
N ASN A 131 9.81 13.40 6.49
CA ASN A 131 10.38 14.71 6.77
C ASN A 131 11.77 14.64 7.44
N GLY A 132 12.25 13.45 7.80
CA GLY A 132 13.55 13.28 8.46
C GLY A 132 13.61 13.85 9.88
N THR A 133 12.49 13.89 10.59
CA THR A 133 12.37 14.42 11.98
C THR A 133 12.03 13.33 12.98
#